data_AF-A0A7W8F4R3-F1
#
_entry.id   AF-A0A7W8F4R3-F1
#
_cell.length_a   1.000
_cell.length_b   1.000
_cell.length_c   1.000
_cell.angle_alpha   90.00
_cell.angle_beta   90.00
_cell.angle_gamma   90.00
#
_symmetry.space_group_name_H-M   'P 1'
#
loop_
_entity.id
_entity.type
_entity.pdbx_description
1 polymer ?
#
loop_
_entity_poly.entity_id
_entity_poly.type
_entity_poly.pdbx_seq_one_letter_code
_entity_poly.pdbx_strand_id
1 'polypeptide(L)'
;MDDGGDSRRLALLGWLRVALGRTSGPLGHWQAFRSELHADPFLDIRPGDALHAVSLAAGRGRPVYGVRREPGTSAKQPYRDVVRRALGTIGTMPGVTAGSSYRTGAPGDPFGRTKQGLYEAWVRHVDAAHAAAGTHAFIVFDGNGTETGLRGAHHRLPGPRHVIGDPCLIPARHNPLLQAADQIAYASYQKLARRPQRRFMWDWLDEHIPQAEGPIRL
;
A
#
# COMPACT_ATOMS: atom_id res chain seq x y z
N MET A 1 -4.23 -0.50 5.29
CA MET A 1 -2.78 -0.32 5.44
C MET A 1 -2.09 -1.59 5.01
N ASP A 2 -0.92 -1.47 4.40
CA ASP A 2 -0.05 -2.61 4.08
C ASP A 2 1.40 -2.27 4.45
N ASP A 3 2.23 -3.29 4.65
CA ASP A 3 3.66 -3.13 4.93
C ASP A 3 4.55 -3.42 3.73
N GLY A 4 5.71 -2.78 3.74
CA GLY A 4 6.77 -3.00 2.77
C GLY A 4 8.15 -2.94 3.43
N GLY A 5 9.18 -3.12 2.61
CA GLY A 5 10.55 -3.05 3.08
C GLY A 5 11.50 -3.97 2.35
N ASP A 6 12.71 -4.08 2.88
CA ASP A 6 13.74 -4.99 2.38
C ASP A 6 13.94 -6.23 3.26
N SER A 7 13.08 -6.41 4.27
CA SER A 7 13.16 -7.46 5.29
C SER A 7 14.48 -7.47 6.06
N ARG A 8 15.23 -6.37 6.04
CA ARG A 8 16.53 -6.24 6.70
C ARG A 8 16.56 -5.01 7.59
N ARG A 9 16.54 -3.81 7.01
CA ARG A 9 16.70 -2.55 7.74
C ARG A 9 15.57 -1.58 7.46
N LEU A 10 15.07 -1.52 6.24
CA LEU A 10 14.05 -0.55 5.86
C LEU A 10 12.68 -1.18 6.03
N ALA A 11 11.95 -0.77 7.07
CA ALA A 11 10.53 -1.08 7.24
C ALA A 11 9.69 0.09 6.72
N LEU A 12 8.54 -0.23 6.13
CA LEU A 12 7.63 0.75 5.55
C LEU A 12 6.18 0.37 5.81
N LEU A 13 5.33 1.38 5.98
CA LEU A 13 3.88 1.26 5.98
C LEU A 13 3.31 2.16 4.88
N GLY A 14 2.37 1.65 4.10
CA GLY A 14 1.55 2.41 3.15
C GLY A 14 0.08 2.37 3.56
N TRP A 15 -0.63 3.49 3.43
CA TRP A 15 -2.02 3.58 3.88
C TRP A 15 -2.90 4.47 3.03
N LEU A 16 -4.20 4.20 3.18
CA LEU A 16 -5.30 5.05 2.78
C LEU A 16 -6.08 5.40 4.03
N ARG A 17 -6.46 6.67 4.19
CA ARG A 17 -7.40 7.15 5.19
C ARG A 17 -8.68 7.57 4.50
N VAL A 18 -9.79 7.04 4.97
CA VAL A 18 -11.14 7.31 4.43
C VAL A 18 -12.09 7.48 5.60
N ALA A 19 -12.97 8.48 5.52
CA ALA A 19 -14.06 8.62 6.49
C ALA A 19 -15.05 7.45 6.33
N LEU A 20 -15.43 6.80 7.43
CA LEU A 20 -16.23 5.56 7.39
C LEU A 20 -17.54 5.69 6.61
N GLY A 21 -18.26 6.81 6.81
CA GLY A 21 -19.50 7.13 6.08
C GLY A 21 -19.31 7.49 4.60
N ARG A 22 -18.07 7.51 4.09
CA ARG A 22 -17.73 7.89 2.70
C ARG A 22 -16.90 6.82 1.98
N THR A 23 -16.97 5.58 2.43
CA THR A 23 -16.18 4.45 1.88
C THR A 23 -16.66 3.97 0.51
N SER A 24 -17.93 4.20 0.16
CA SER A 24 -18.52 3.77 -1.12
C SER A 24 -17.86 4.43 -2.33
N GLY A 25 -17.51 5.71 -2.26
CA GLY A 25 -16.88 6.45 -3.36
C GLY A 25 -15.51 5.87 -3.76
N PRO A 26 -14.53 5.80 -2.84
CA PRO A 26 -13.23 5.19 -3.10
C PRO A 26 -13.32 3.75 -3.57
N LEU A 27 -14.23 2.97 -2.96
CA LEU A 27 -14.43 1.57 -3.33
C LEU A 27 -14.95 1.45 -4.77
N GLY A 28 -15.96 2.24 -5.14
CA GLY A 28 -16.49 2.30 -6.50
C GLY A 28 -15.43 2.72 -7.51
N HIS A 29 -14.60 3.70 -7.18
CA HIS A 29 -13.49 4.16 -8.05
C HIS A 29 -12.46 3.06 -8.29
N TRP A 30 -12.08 2.34 -7.23
CA TRP A 30 -11.18 1.18 -7.37
C TRP A 30 -11.82 0.03 -8.14
N GLN A 31 -13.10 -0.24 -7.95
CA GLN A 31 -13.84 -1.26 -8.70
C GLN A 31 -13.92 -0.91 -10.19
N ALA A 32 -14.16 0.35 -10.54
CA ALA A 32 -14.15 0.82 -11.92
C ALA A 32 -12.78 0.56 -12.58
N PHE A 33 -11.69 0.92 -11.90
CA PHE A 33 -10.33 0.59 -12.35
C PHE A 33 -10.14 -0.91 -12.59
N ARG A 34 -10.63 -1.77 -11.69
CA ARG A 34 -10.53 -3.23 -11.90
C ARG A 34 -11.34 -3.71 -13.11
N SER A 35 -12.51 -3.14 -13.33
CA SER A 35 -13.32 -3.44 -14.52
C SER A 35 -12.60 -3.04 -15.80
N GLU A 36 -11.91 -1.89 -15.81
CA GLU A 36 -11.08 -1.48 -16.96
C GLU A 36 -9.90 -2.42 -17.20
N LEU A 37 -9.22 -2.89 -16.14
CA LEU A 37 -8.14 -3.87 -16.30
C LEU A 37 -8.64 -5.18 -16.91
N HIS A 38 -9.85 -5.59 -16.55
CA HIS A 38 -10.45 -6.81 -17.07
C HIS A 38 -10.89 -6.67 -18.53
N ALA A 39 -11.35 -5.48 -18.93
CA ALA A 39 -11.75 -5.19 -20.30
C ALA A 39 -10.56 -4.96 -21.25
N ASP A 40 -9.35 -4.77 -20.72
CA ASP A 40 -8.16 -4.51 -21.50
C ASP A 40 -7.69 -5.79 -22.23
N PRO A 41 -7.74 -5.85 -23.57
CA PRO A 41 -7.39 -7.05 -24.33
C PRO A 41 -5.91 -7.43 -24.24
N PHE A 42 -5.05 -6.55 -23.72
CA PHE A 42 -3.63 -6.79 -23.53
C PHE A 42 -3.30 -7.37 -22.14
N LEU A 43 -4.29 -7.49 -21.24
CA LEU A 43 -4.13 -7.96 -19.87
C LEU A 43 -5.00 -9.21 -19.62
N ASP A 44 -4.43 -10.24 -18.97
CA ASP A 44 -5.22 -11.33 -18.35
C ASP A 44 -5.29 -11.07 -16.86
N ILE A 45 -6.16 -10.13 -16.48
CA ILE A 45 -6.48 -9.80 -15.09
C ILE A 45 -7.98 -9.94 -14.91
N ARG A 46 -8.39 -10.87 -14.05
CA ARG A 46 -9.81 -11.11 -13.75
C ARG A 46 -10.26 -10.25 -12.56
N PRO A 47 -11.57 -9.97 -12.42
CA PRO A 47 -12.09 -9.15 -11.32
C PRO A 47 -11.73 -9.65 -9.92
N GLY A 48 -11.43 -10.95 -9.73
CA GLY A 48 -10.99 -11.52 -8.45
C GLY A 48 -9.48 -11.68 -8.26
N ASP A 49 -8.66 -11.40 -9.28
CA ASP A 49 -7.22 -11.63 -9.19
C ASP A 49 -6.56 -10.60 -8.25
N ALA A 50 -5.67 -11.05 -7.38
CA ALA A 50 -4.96 -10.16 -6.46
C ALA A 50 -3.96 -9.27 -7.24
N LEU A 51 -4.06 -7.96 -7.03
CA LEU A 51 -3.14 -6.98 -7.63
C LEU A 51 -1.95 -6.72 -6.70
N HIS A 52 -1.04 -7.69 -6.57
CA HIS A 52 0.17 -7.51 -5.78
C HIS A 52 1.22 -6.72 -6.56
N ALA A 53 1.58 -5.53 -6.07
CA ALA A 53 2.43 -4.56 -6.75
C ALA A 53 3.80 -5.15 -7.12
N VAL A 54 4.42 -5.89 -6.20
CA VAL A 54 5.71 -6.59 -6.42
C VAL A 54 5.62 -7.57 -7.59
N SER A 55 4.53 -8.34 -7.66
CA SER A 55 4.30 -9.33 -8.72
C SER A 55 4.10 -8.64 -10.06
N LEU A 56 3.22 -7.64 -10.12
CA LEU A 56 2.94 -6.86 -11.32
C LEU A 56 4.20 -6.17 -11.86
N ALA A 57 4.97 -5.49 -11.00
CA ALA A 57 6.21 -4.81 -11.41
C ALA A 57 7.34 -5.77 -11.83
N ALA A 58 7.30 -7.03 -11.39
CA ALA A 58 8.17 -8.09 -11.90
C ALA A 58 7.71 -8.64 -13.26
N GLY A 59 6.54 -8.23 -13.75
CA GLY A 59 5.87 -8.78 -14.93
C GLY A 59 5.25 -10.15 -14.68
N ARG A 60 4.97 -10.49 -13.41
CA ARG A 60 4.30 -11.72 -13.04
C ARG A 60 2.80 -11.48 -13.09
N GLY A 61 2.16 -12.20 -14.00
CA GLY A 61 0.73 -12.27 -14.23
C GLY A 61 0.45 -13.46 -15.15
N ARG A 62 -0.81 -13.68 -15.53
CA ARG A 62 -1.14 -14.71 -16.51
C ARG A 62 -0.85 -14.17 -17.92
N PRO A 63 0.05 -14.76 -18.72
CA PRO A 63 0.29 -14.26 -20.07
C PRO A 63 -0.95 -14.46 -20.95
N VAL A 64 -1.41 -13.40 -21.63
CA VAL A 64 -2.35 -13.56 -22.75
C VAL A 64 -1.56 -14.13 -23.93
N TYR A 65 -1.79 -15.42 -24.23
CA TYR A 65 -1.29 -16.02 -25.47
C TYR A 65 -2.15 -15.52 -26.64
N GLY A 66 -1.52 -15.03 -27.71
CA GLY A 66 -2.21 -14.66 -28.96
C GLY A 66 -2.27 -13.17 -29.29
N VAL A 67 -1.88 -12.28 -28.39
CA VAL A 67 -1.75 -10.85 -28.72
C VAL A 67 -0.40 -10.60 -29.38
N ARG A 68 -0.41 -10.20 -30.65
CA ARG A 68 0.79 -9.79 -31.39
C ARG A 68 1.39 -8.57 -30.71
N ARG A 69 2.44 -8.77 -29.90
CA ARG A 69 3.19 -7.69 -29.28
C ARG A 69 4.03 -6.98 -30.33
N GLU A 70 4.11 -5.65 -30.22
CA GLU A 70 5.06 -4.90 -31.04
C GLU A 70 6.50 -5.36 -30.76
N PRO A 71 7.34 -5.46 -31.79
CA PRO A 71 8.75 -5.76 -31.62
C PRO A 71 9.43 -4.75 -30.69
N GLY A 72 10.08 -5.22 -29.63
CA GLY A 72 10.79 -4.37 -28.66
C GLY A 72 10.06 -4.10 -27.34
N THR A 73 8.76 -4.43 -27.25
CA THR A 73 8.00 -4.21 -26.01
C THR A 73 8.24 -5.33 -25.01
N SER A 74 8.81 -4.99 -23.84
CA SER A 74 9.04 -5.96 -22.77
C SER A 74 7.72 -6.60 -22.33
N ALA A 75 7.69 -7.93 -22.18
CA ALA A 75 6.55 -8.66 -21.62
C ALA A 75 6.12 -8.15 -20.23
N LYS A 76 7.00 -7.41 -19.53
CA LYS A 76 6.74 -6.80 -18.22
C LYS A 76 6.04 -5.46 -18.29
N GLN A 77 6.10 -4.77 -19.44
CA GLN A 77 5.62 -3.39 -19.55
C GLN A 77 4.13 -3.26 -19.27
N PRO A 78 3.22 -4.10 -19.83
CA PRO A 78 1.79 -3.99 -19.55
C PRO A 78 1.48 -4.09 -18.05
N TYR A 79 2.11 -5.03 -17.31
CA TYR A 79 1.88 -5.17 -15.87
C TYR A 79 2.51 -4.06 -15.03
N ARG A 80 3.59 -3.42 -15.51
CA ARG A 80 4.12 -2.21 -14.88
C ARG A 80 3.16 -1.05 -15.06
N ASP A 81 2.54 -0.94 -16.23
CA ASP A 81 1.53 0.07 -16.50
C ASP A 81 0.27 -0.13 -15.64
N VAL A 82 -0.06 -1.37 -15.25
CA VAL A 82 -1.10 -1.64 -14.23
C VAL A 82 -0.78 -0.96 -12.90
N VAL A 83 0.46 -1.03 -12.42
CA VAL A 83 0.85 -0.36 -11.15
C VAL A 83 0.74 1.16 -11.29
N ARG A 84 1.17 1.73 -12.42
CA ARG A 84 1.03 3.17 -12.70
C ARG A 84 -0.43 3.62 -12.74
N ARG A 85 -1.27 2.87 -13.47
CA ARG A 85 -2.72 3.10 -13.51
C ARG A 85 -3.33 3.00 -12.12
N ALA A 86 -2.93 2.00 -11.32
CA ALA A 86 -3.40 1.85 -9.94
C ALA A 86 -3.06 3.06 -9.07
N LEU A 87 -1.81 3.56 -9.14
CA LEU A 87 -1.40 4.76 -8.42
C LEU A 87 -2.18 6.00 -8.89
N GLY A 88 -2.39 6.18 -10.20
CA GLY A 88 -3.21 7.27 -10.74
C GLY A 88 -4.67 7.19 -10.31
N THR A 89 -5.24 5.98 -10.26
CA THR A 89 -6.57 5.73 -9.70
C THR A 89 -6.63 6.15 -8.23
N ILE A 90 -5.65 5.76 -7.42
CA ILE A 90 -5.57 6.15 -6.00
C ILE A 90 -5.47 7.67 -5.86
N GLY A 91 -4.63 8.32 -6.68
CA GLY A 91 -4.44 9.77 -6.68
C GLY A 91 -5.70 10.56 -7.05
N THR A 92 -6.70 9.91 -7.63
CA THR A 92 -7.99 10.53 -8.01
C THR A 92 -9.16 10.05 -7.17
N MET A 93 -8.94 9.20 -6.16
CA MET A 93 -10.03 8.69 -5.33
C MET A 93 -10.66 9.80 -4.46
N PRO A 94 -11.99 9.98 -4.51
CA PRO A 94 -12.66 11.05 -3.78
C PRO A 94 -12.63 10.81 -2.26
N GLY A 95 -12.23 11.82 -1.49
CA GLY A 95 -12.27 11.75 -0.02
C GLY A 95 -11.25 10.79 0.61
N VAL A 96 -10.21 10.43 -0.13
CA VAL A 96 -9.10 9.60 0.32
C VAL A 96 -7.89 10.47 0.60
N THR A 97 -7.23 10.23 1.73
CA THR A 97 -5.83 10.64 1.91
C THR A 97 -4.94 9.41 1.79
N ALA A 98 -3.94 9.47 0.93
CA ALA A 98 -2.93 8.42 0.79
C ALA A 98 -1.63 8.86 1.48
N GLY A 99 -0.87 7.90 2.02
CA GLY A 99 0.43 8.21 2.60
C GLY A 99 1.32 7.00 2.87
N SER A 100 2.57 7.29 3.23
CA SER A 100 3.55 6.28 3.65
C SER A 100 4.51 6.79 4.72
N SER A 101 5.04 5.87 5.52
CA SER A 101 6.01 6.13 6.58
C SER A 101 7.01 5.01 6.64
N TYR A 102 8.22 5.34 7.05
CA TYR A 102 9.30 4.37 7.10
C TYR A 102 10.17 4.54 8.33
N ARG A 103 10.85 3.44 8.69
CA ARG A 103 11.89 3.41 9.70
C ARG A 103 13.06 2.57 9.19
N THR A 104 14.26 3.04 9.47
CA THR A 104 15.49 2.27 9.23
C THR A 104 16.02 1.73 10.55
N GLY A 105 16.13 0.41 10.67
CA GLY A 105 16.72 -0.26 11.84
C GLY A 105 18.23 -0.06 11.93
N ALA A 106 18.77 -0.10 13.14
CA ALA A 106 20.21 -0.07 13.34
C ALA A 106 20.87 -1.37 12.83
N PRO A 107 22.16 -1.36 12.47
CA PRO A 107 22.89 -2.59 12.18
C PRO A 107 22.75 -3.59 13.33
N GLY A 108 22.29 -4.81 13.04
CA GLY A 108 22.10 -5.87 14.04
C GLY A 108 20.70 -5.92 14.66
N ASP A 109 19.85 -4.91 14.44
CA ASP A 109 18.46 -4.97 14.90
C ASP A 109 17.65 -6.02 14.11
N PRO A 110 16.88 -6.87 14.80
CA PRO A 110 15.90 -7.72 14.13
C PRO A 110 14.87 -6.87 13.40
N PHE A 111 14.67 -7.14 12.10
CA PHE A 111 13.72 -6.43 11.26
C PHE A 111 12.30 -6.36 11.86
N GLY A 112 11.85 -7.44 12.51
CA GLY A 112 10.56 -7.46 13.20
C GLY A 112 10.43 -6.38 14.28
N ARG A 113 11.51 -6.06 15.01
CA ARG A 113 11.51 -4.95 15.99
C ARG A 113 11.45 -3.59 15.29
N THR A 114 12.14 -3.43 14.17
CA THR A 114 12.05 -2.21 13.35
C THR A 114 10.62 -1.96 12.84
N LYS A 115 9.97 -3.01 12.30
CA LYS A 115 8.58 -2.95 11.81
C LYS A 115 7.60 -2.64 12.94
N GLN A 116 7.71 -3.32 14.08
CA GLN A 116 6.87 -3.05 15.24
C GLN A 116 7.03 -1.61 15.74
N GLY A 117 8.28 -1.14 15.87
CA GLY A 117 8.54 0.23 16.30
C GLY A 117 8.01 1.28 15.32
N LEU A 118 8.11 1.03 14.00
CA LEU A 118 7.50 1.90 12.98
C LEU A 118 5.98 1.98 13.17
N TYR A 119 5.33 0.83 13.35
CA TYR A 119 3.90 0.76 13.60
C TYR A 119 3.51 1.52 14.89
N GLU A 120 4.22 1.34 16.00
CA GLU A 120 3.96 2.08 17.25
C GLU A 120 4.05 3.59 17.06
N ALA A 121 5.09 4.07 16.37
CA ALA A 121 5.26 5.50 16.12
C ALA A 121 4.20 6.05 15.17
N TRP A 122 3.82 5.28 14.15
CA TRP A 122 2.73 5.65 13.25
C TRP A 122 1.39 5.74 13.98
N VAL A 123 1.05 4.76 14.82
CA VAL A 123 -0.19 4.81 15.60
C VAL A 123 -0.21 6.02 16.51
N ARG A 124 0.90 6.35 17.19
CA ARG A 124 0.99 7.57 18.01
C ARG A 124 0.79 8.84 17.20
N HIS A 125 1.37 8.91 16.00
CA HIS A 125 1.20 10.05 15.10
C HIS A 125 -0.27 10.23 14.69
N VAL A 126 -0.95 9.16 14.30
CA VAL A 126 -2.36 9.18 13.91
C VAL A 126 -3.27 9.46 15.10
N ASP A 127 -2.99 8.85 16.25
CA ASP A 127 -3.74 9.06 17.49
C ASP A 127 -3.71 10.54 17.91
N ALA A 128 -2.55 11.19 17.89
CA ALA A 128 -2.42 12.61 18.19
C ALA A 128 -3.23 13.49 17.21
N ALA A 129 -3.23 13.17 15.91
CA ALA A 129 -4.02 13.90 14.92
C ALA A 129 -5.53 13.76 15.16
N HIS A 130 -6.00 12.55 15.49
CA HIS A 130 -7.41 12.31 15.79
C HIS A 130 -7.84 12.89 17.13
N ALA A 131 -6.95 12.89 18.13
CA ALA A 131 -7.16 13.57 19.41
C ALA A 131 -7.35 15.08 19.22
N ALA A 132 -6.45 15.72 18.46
CA ALA A 132 -6.56 17.15 18.15
C ALA A 132 -7.85 17.50 17.39
N ALA A 133 -8.34 16.60 16.54
CA ALA A 133 -9.57 16.78 15.78
C ALA A 133 -10.85 16.34 16.52
N GLY A 134 -10.74 15.75 17.72
CA GLY A 134 -11.90 15.19 18.44
C GLY A 134 -12.59 14.03 17.70
N THR A 135 -11.86 13.29 16.87
CA THR A 135 -12.39 12.17 16.06
C THR A 135 -11.76 10.85 16.47
N HIS A 136 -12.26 9.73 15.94
CA HIS A 136 -11.71 8.40 16.19
C HIS A 136 -11.37 7.69 14.88
N ALA A 137 -10.44 6.74 14.96
CA ALA A 137 -10.05 5.87 13.85
C ALA A 137 -9.88 4.43 14.32
N PHE A 138 -10.09 3.49 13.41
CA PHE A 138 -9.63 2.11 13.58
C PHE A 138 -8.75 1.71 12.41
N ILE A 139 -7.93 0.69 12.59
CA ILE A 139 -6.94 0.26 11.61
C ILE A 139 -7.39 -1.04 10.96
N VAL A 140 -7.40 -1.04 9.62
CA VAL A 140 -7.46 -2.27 8.82
C VAL A 140 -6.11 -2.45 8.16
N PHE A 141 -5.51 -3.62 8.36
CA PHE A 141 -4.14 -3.93 7.95
C PHE A 141 -4.14 -5.23 7.14
N ASP A 142 -3.34 -5.31 6.07
CA ASP A 142 -3.16 -6.55 5.34
C ASP A 142 -2.50 -7.63 6.21
N GLY A 143 -3.20 -8.73 6.39
CA GLY A 143 -2.70 -9.83 7.17
C GLY A 143 -3.69 -10.98 7.22
N ASN A 144 -3.17 -12.18 7.42
CA ASN A 144 -3.95 -13.40 7.56
C ASN A 144 -4.33 -13.72 9.02
N GLY A 145 -4.11 -12.78 9.95
CA GLY A 145 -4.39 -12.96 11.37
C GLY A 145 -3.27 -13.63 12.17
N THR A 146 -2.21 -14.15 11.54
CA THR A 146 -1.10 -14.82 12.25
C THR A 146 -0.04 -13.87 12.79
N GLU A 147 -0.06 -12.60 12.37
CA GLU A 147 0.89 -11.58 12.81
C GLU A 147 0.58 -11.12 14.25
N THR A 148 1.40 -11.56 15.20
CA THR A 148 1.26 -11.22 16.63
C THR A 148 2.06 -9.99 17.03
N GLY A 149 3.12 -9.65 16.29
CA GLY A 149 4.02 -8.55 16.60
C GLY A 149 3.33 -7.19 16.52
N LEU A 150 2.51 -6.97 15.49
CA LEU A 150 1.73 -5.73 15.34
C LEU A 150 0.65 -5.58 16.42
N ARG A 151 -0.01 -6.68 16.82
CA ARG A 151 -0.97 -6.66 17.93
C ARG A 151 -0.28 -6.34 19.25
N GLY A 152 0.83 -7.02 19.55
CA GLY A 152 1.62 -6.74 20.75
C GLY A 152 2.13 -5.30 20.78
N ALA A 153 2.59 -4.77 19.64
CA ALA A 153 2.96 -3.36 19.48
C ALA A 153 1.79 -2.41 19.75
N HIS A 154 0.61 -2.74 19.24
CA HIS A 154 -0.61 -1.97 19.47
C HIS A 154 -1.00 -1.92 20.94
N HIS A 155 -0.92 -3.05 21.65
CA HIS A 155 -1.29 -3.17 23.07
C HIS A 155 -0.31 -2.49 24.02
N ARG A 156 0.94 -2.27 23.61
CA ARG A 156 1.93 -1.51 24.40
C ARG A 156 1.69 0.00 24.42
N LEU A 157 0.77 0.51 23.60
CA LEU A 157 0.48 1.94 23.54
C LEU A 157 -0.35 2.37 24.77
N PRO A 158 0.04 3.45 25.48
CA PRO A 158 -0.62 3.88 26.72
C PRO A 158 -1.89 4.71 26.48
N GLY A 159 -2.69 4.87 27.54
CA GLY A 159 -3.69 5.94 27.70
C GLY A 159 -5.06 5.73 27.05
N PRO A 160 -6.00 6.69 27.24
CA PRO A 160 -7.16 6.82 26.38
C PRO A 160 -6.67 7.13 24.95
N ARG A 161 -7.26 6.46 23.95
CA ARG A 161 -6.80 6.52 22.56
C ARG A 161 -7.95 6.92 21.65
N HIS A 162 -7.61 7.69 20.64
CA HIS A 162 -8.46 8.02 19.51
C HIS A 162 -8.32 7.01 18.36
N VAL A 163 -7.23 6.23 18.35
CA VAL A 163 -7.16 4.96 17.62
C VAL A 163 -7.73 3.85 18.49
N ILE A 164 -8.89 3.33 18.10
CA ILE A 164 -9.69 2.41 18.91
C ILE A 164 -9.60 0.96 18.42
N GLY A 165 -9.79 0.04 19.37
CA GLY A 165 -9.80 -1.41 19.13
C GLY A 165 -8.44 -1.99 18.76
N ASP A 166 -8.43 -3.26 18.35
CA ASP A 166 -7.26 -3.90 17.77
C ASP A 166 -7.17 -3.64 16.26
N PRO A 167 -5.97 -3.67 15.65
CA PRO A 167 -5.87 -3.68 14.19
C PRO A 167 -6.61 -4.90 13.63
N CYS A 168 -7.51 -4.64 12.69
CA CYS A 168 -8.23 -5.67 11.97
C CYS A 168 -7.34 -6.21 10.84
N LEU A 169 -6.83 -7.43 11.02
CA LEU A 169 -6.00 -8.11 10.03
C LEU A 169 -6.90 -8.82 9.02
N ILE A 170 -6.91 -8.34 7.78
CA ILE A 170 -7.71 -8.92 6.69
C ILE A 170 -6.80 -9.16 5.48
N PRO A 171 -6.82 -10.34 4.84
CA PRO A 171 -6.03 -10.56 3.64
C PRO A 171 -6.44 -9.59 2.52
N ALA A 172 -5.48 -8.94 1.86
CA ALA A 172 -5.76 -7.94 0.81
C ALA A 172 -6.59 -8.51 -0.36
N ARG A 173 -6.51 -9.80 -0.65
CA ARG A 173 -7.38 -10.47 -1.64
C ARG A 173 -8.88 -10.34 -1.32
N HIS A 174 -9.25 -10.09 -0.06
CA HIS A 174 -10.64 -9.91 0.37
C HIS A 174 -11.03 -8.44 0.58
N ASN A 175 -10.09 -7.50 0.49
CA ASN A 175 -10.36 -6.08 0.68
C ASN A 175 -9.68 -5.25 -0.42
N PRO A 176 -10.45 -4.69 -1.37
CA PRO A 176 -9.87 -3.98 -2.50
C PRO A 176 -9.04 -2.73 -2.09
N LEU A 177 -9.42 -2.04 -1.01
CA LEU A 177 -8.67 -0.88 -0.53
C LEU A 177 -7.34 -1.27 0.14
N LEU A 178 -7.20 -2.51 0.64
CA LEU A 178 -5.89 -3.02 1.08
C LEU A 178 -4.97 -3.28 -0.11
N GLN A 179 -5.48 -3.77 -1.24
CA GLN A 179 -4.67 -3.88 -2.47
C GLN A 179 -4.21 -2.51 -2.99
N ALA A 180 -5.03 -1.48 -2.82
CA ALA A 180 -4.61 -0.12 -3.12
C ALA A 180 -3.52 0.39 -2.16
N ALA A 181 -3.59 0.04 -0.87
CA ALA A 181 -2.54 0.34 0.09
C ALA A 181 -1.19 -0.36 -0.22
N ASP A 182 -1.22 -1.60 -0.73
CA ASP A 182 -0.03 -2.32 -1.24
C ASP A 182 0.69 -1.52 -2.35
N GLN A 183 -0.07 -0.93 -3.29
CA GLN A 183 0.53 -0.12 -4.35
C GLN A 183 1.30 1.08 -3.78
N ILE A 184 0.73 1.77 -2.79
CA ILE A 184 1.39 2.88 -2.10
C ILE A 184 2.63 2.38 -1.38
N ALA A 185 2.53 1.29 -0.61
CA ALA A 185 3.65 0.73 0.13
C ALA A 185 4.81 0.39 -0.81
N TYR A 186 4.51 -0.27 -1.93
CA TYR A 186 5.50 -0.67 -2.89
C TYR A 186 6.15 0.52 -3.62
N ALA A 187 5.36 1.50 -4.09
CA ALA A 187 5.90 2.70 -4.74
C ALA A 187 6.78 3.51 -3.79
N SER A 188 6.34 3.67 -2.55
CA SER A 188 7.09 4.36 -1.49
C SER A 188 8.41 3.65 -1.18
N TYR A 189 8.40 2.32 -1.15
CA TYR A 189 9.62 1.54 -0.99
C TYR A 189 10.59 1.71 -2.17
N GLN A 190 10.10 1.75 -3.42
CA GLN A 190 10.98 2.01 -4.57
C GLN A 190 11.61 3.41 -4.53
N LYS A 191 10.84 4.42 -4.12
CA LYS A 191 11.30 5.80 -3.93
C LYS A 191 12.45 5.88 -2.91
N LEU A 192 12.36 5.12 -1.81
CA LEU A 192 13.35 5.13 -0.73
C LEU A 192 14.56 4.22 -1.00
N ALA A 193 14.31 2.98 -1.43
CA ALA A 193 15.37 1.98 -1.58
C ALA A 193 16.30 2.27 -2.77
N ARG A 194 15.80 3.02 -3.77
CA ARG A 194 16.53 3.48 -4.97
C ARG A 194 17.47 2.44 -5.58
N ARG A 195 17.00 1.20 -5.72
CA ARG A 195 17.79 0.14 -6.34
C ARG A 195 17.97 0.45 -7.85
N PRO A 196 19.20 0.44 -8.41
CA PRO A 196 19.45 0.88 -9.81
C PRO A 196 18.57 0.21 -10.86
N GLN A 197 18.33 -1.10 -10.73
CA GLN A 197 17.47 -1.89 -11.62
C GLN A 197 15.97 -1.54 -11.54
N ARG A 198 15.59 -0.68 -10.59
CA ARG A 198 14.22 -0.16 -10.39
C ARG A 198 14.14 1.35 -10.59
N ARG A 199 15.15 1.98 -11.21
CA ARG A 199 15.19 3.44 -11.44
C ARG A 199 13.93 4.01 -12.07
N PHE A 200 13.34 3.27 -13.01
CA PHE A 200 12.09 3.65 -13.68
C PHE A 200 10.89 3.83 -12.74
N MET A 201 10.97 3.43 -11.46
CA MET A 201 9.88 3.49 -10.48
C MET A 201 10.10 4.52 -9.37
N TRP A 202 11.27 5.14 -9.29
CA TRP A 202 11.65 5.94 -8.11
C TRP A 202 10.71 7.12 -7.87
N ASP A 203 10.14 7.67 -8.94
CA ASP A 203 9.32 8.88 -8.91
C ASP A 203 7.82 8.58 -9.03
N TRP A 204 7.41 7.32 -9.18
CA TRP A 204 6.01 6.94 -9.43
C TRP A 204 5.03 7.41 -8.36
N LEU A 205 5.44 7.42 -7.09
CA LEU A 205 4.55 7.90 -6.02
C LEU A 205 4.22 9.39 -6.23
N ASP A 206 5.23 10.21 -6.50
CA ASP A 206 5.08 11.67 -6.63
C ASP A 206 4.41 12.05 -7.95
N GLU A 207 4.71 11.31 -9.03
CA GLU A 207 4.09 11.51 -10.34
C GLU A 207 2.59 11.21 -10.34
N HIS A 208 2.17 10.18 -9.60
CA HIS A 208 0.79 9.68 -9.68
C HIS A 208 -0.08 10.05 -8.47
N ILE A 209 0.52 10.38 -7.32
CA ILE A 209 -0.18 10.80 -6.10
C ILE A 209 0.60 11.99 -5.49
N PRO A 210 0.65 13.16 -6.17
CA PRO A 210 1.43 14.31 -5.72
C PRO A 210 0.99 14.85 -4.33
N GLN A 211 -0.24 14.55 -3.92
CA GLN A 211 -0.80 14.88 -2.61
C GLN A 211 -0.54 13.82 -1.53
N ALA A 212 0.21 12.76 -1.81
CA ALA A 212 0.50 11.71 -0.83
C ALA A 212 1.28 12.28 0.37
N GLU A 213 0.87 11.89 1.57
CA GLU A 213 1.63 12.19 2.78
C GLU A 213 2.88 11.29 2.83
N GLY A 214 4.09 11.86 2.71
CA GLY A 214 5.35 11.14 2.93
C GLY A 214 6.10 10.65 1.68
N PRO A 215 7.08 9.73 1.82
CA PRO A 215 7.33 8.90 3.00
C PRO A 215 7.83 9.67 4.24
N ILE A 216 7.11 9.59 5.35
CA ILE A 216 7.48 10.23 6.62
C ILE A 216 8.44 9.32 7.39
N ARG A 217 9.57 9.84 7.85
CA ARG A 217 10.48 9.08 8.73
C ARG A 217 9.95 9.12 10.16
N LEU A 218 9.69 7.95 10.75
CA LEU A 218 9.19 7.78 12.12
C LEU A 218 10.07 6.89 12.98
#